data_AF-A0A3D4YDG0-F1
#
_entry.id   AF-A0A3D4YDG0-F1
#
_cell.length_a   1.000
_cell.length_b   1.000
_cell.length_c   1.000
_cell.angle_alpha   90.00
_cell.angle_beta   90.00
_cell.angle_gamma   90.00
#
_symmetry.space_group_name_H-M   'P 1'
#
loop_
_entity.id
_entity.type
_entity.pdbx_description
1 polymer ?
#
loop_
_entity_poly.entity_id
_entity_poly.type
_entity_poly.pdbx_seq_one_letter_code
_entity_poly.pdbx_strand_id
1 'polypeptide(L)'
;MMNHTTLGILIGWLEKQDQNLIVDDGFGYPHSDRGDYSELAFNPLPKAKIDEMLAHAKGAVGATFTGWKGGEYIMEESTPVYIGDYGECGDAITPTHFKYWILTGKINSNA
;
A
#
# COMPACT_ATOMS: atom_id res chain seq x y z
N MET A 1 -12.62 -11.72 -13.49
CA MET A 1 -11.71 -11.95 -12.35
C MET A 1 -11.50 -10.60 -11.70
N MET A 2 -11.91 -10.43 -10.46
CA MET A 2 -11.58 -9.20 -9.72
C MET A 2 -10.08 -9.22 -9.45
N ASN A 3 -9.33 -8.30 -10.09
CA ASN A 3 -7.88 -8.17 -9.99
C ASN A 3 -7.45 -7.35 -8.76
N HIS A 4 -8.26 -7.35 -7.70
CA HIS A 4 -8.10 -6.44 -6.57
C HIS A 4 -7.44 -7.12 -5.38
N THR A 5 -6.37 -6.51 -4.88
CA THR A 5 -5.63 -6.95 -3.71
C THR A 5 -6.30 -6.41 -2.44
N THR A 6 -6.23 -7.16 -1.33
CA THR A 6 -6.60 -6.68 0.00
C THR A 6 -5.36 -6.41 0.86
N LEU A 7 -5.54 -5.65 1.95
CA LEU A 7 -4.46 -5.33 2.88
C LEU A 7 -3.72 -6.56 3.41
N GLY A 8 -4.44 -7.62 3.78
CA GLY A 8 -3.85 -8.88 4.24
C GLY A 8 -3.03 -9.59 3.16
N ILE A 9 -3.50 -9.58 1.90
CA ILE A 9 -2.76 -10.15 0.77
C ILE A 9 -1.48 -9.33 0.51
N LEU A 10 -1.57 -8.00 0.55
CA LEU A 10 -0.43 -7.10 0.39
C LEU A 10 0.63 -7.35 1.49
N ILE A 11 0.22 -7.41 2.75
CA ILE A 11 1.11 -7.69 3.89
C ILE A 11 1.78 -9.06 3.71
N GLY A 12 1.00 -10.12 3.46
CA GLY A 12 1.54 -11.46 3.30
C GLY A 12 2.46 -11.61 2.07
N TRP A 13 2.34 -10.74 1.07
CA TRP A 13 3.29 -10.65 -0.02
C TRP A 13 4.57 -9.92 0.39
N LEU A 14 4.47 -8.75 1.02
CA LEU A 14 5.61 -7.93 1.48
C LEU A 14 6.51 -8.67 2.47
N GLU A 15 5.93 -9.45 3.39
CA GLU A 15 6.67 -10.27 4.37
C GLU A 15 7.58 -11.32 3.73
N LYS A 16 7.28 -11.74 2.50
CA LYS A 16 8.05 -12.76 1.78
C LYS A 16 9.18 -12.17 0.94
N GLN A 17 9.28 -10.84 0.84
CA GLN A 17 10.30 -10.17 0.04
C GLN A 17 11.55 -9.87 0.85
N ASP A 18 12.65 -9.53 0.17
CA ASP A 18 13.84 -8.98 0.82
C ASP A 18 13.51 -7.59 1.38
N GLN A 19 13.63 -7.44 2.69
CA GLN A 19 13.31 -6.23 3.42
C GLN A 19 14.27 -5.07 3.11
N ASN A 20 15.43 -5.34 2.48
CA ASN A 20 16.38 -4.31 2.06
C ASN A 20 16.18 -3.84 0.61
N LEU A 21 15.22 -4.42 -0.11
CA LEU A 21 14.91 -4.07 -1.48
C LEU A 21 14.29 -2.67 -1.55
N ILE A 22 14.81 -1.83 -2.43
CA ILE A 22 14.21 -0.54 -2.80
C ILE A 22 13.61 -0.70 -4.20
N VAL A 23 12.33 -0.39 -4.31
CA VAL A 23 11.53 -0.57 -5.53
C VAL A 23 11.12 0.77 -6.11
N ASP A 24 10.86 0.79 -7.41
CA ASP A 24 10.34 1.96 -8.12
C ASP A 24 8.82 1.98 -8.02
N ASP A 25 8.23 3.17 -7.95
CA ASP A 25 6.78 3.40 -7.85
C ASP A 25 6.14 2.58 -6.71
N GLY A 26 6.77 2.63 -5.54
CA GLY A 26 6.25 2.04 -4.31
C GLY A 26 5.26 2.96 -3.61
N PHE A 27 5.05 2.74 -2.31
CA PHE A 27 4.10 3.53 -1.53
C PHE A 27 4.58 3.82 -0.11
N GLY A 28 3.98 4.86 0.48
CA GLY A 28 4.28 5.36 1.82
C GLY A 28 3.07 5.35 2.74
N TYR A 29 2.81 6.50 3.38
CA TYR A 29 1.81 6.63 4.43
C TYR A 29 0.38 6.24 3.98
N PRO A 30 -0.38 5.53 4.83
CA PRO A 30 -1.76 5.17 4.56
C PRO A 30 -2.74 6.34 4.78
N HIS A 31 -3.83 6.34 4.02
CA HIS A 31 -4.99 7.20 4.21
C HIS A 31 -6.27 6.55 3.67
N SER A 32 -7.44 7.11 3.99
CA SER A 32 -8.69 6.71 3.35
C SER A 32 -8.68 7.05 1.86
N ASP A 33 -9.08 6.12 1.01
CA ASP A 33 -9.24 6.38 -0.43
C ASP A 33 -10.36 7.41 -0.68
N ARG A 34 -10.31 8.14 -1.80
CA ARG A 34 -11.33 9.15 -2.13
C ARG A 34 -12.42 8.66 -3.08
N GLY A 35 -12.22 7.52 -3.73
CA GLY A 35 -13.29 6.78 -4.39
C GLY A 35 -14.26 6.20 -3.37
N ASP A 36 -13.72 5.59 -2.30
CA ASP A 36 -14.49 5.10 -1.15
C ASP A 36 -13.70 5.23 0.16
N TYR A 37 -14.23 5.97 1.14
CA TYR A 37 -13.55 6.21 2.41
C TYR A 37 -13.39 4.96 3.29
N SER A 38 -14.14 3.88 3.00
CA SER A 38 -14.00 2.58 3.65
C SER A 38 -12.84 1.74 3.11
N GLU A 39 -12.19 2.21 2.04
CA GLU A 39 -11.04 1.58 1.43
C GLU A 39 -9.74 2.32 1.80
N LEU A 40 -8.61 1.60 1.66
CA LEU A 40 -7.30 2.07 2.09
C LEU A 40 -6.44 2.44 0.87
N ALA A 41 -5.95 3.67 0.84
CA ALA A 41 -4.96 4.12 -0.11
C ALA A 41 -3.63 4.40 0.57
N PHE A 42 -2.54 4.35 -0.20
CA PHE A 42 -1.21 4.73 0.23
C PHE A 42 -0.64 5.79 -0.71
N ASN A 43 0.05 6.79 -0.15
CA ASN A 43 0.71 7.81 -0.95
C ASN A 43 1.76 7.16 -1.90
N PRO A 44 1.79 7.50 -3.20
CA PRO A 44 2.81 6.99 -4.09
C PRO A 44 4.19 7.54 -3.71
N LEU A 45 5.21 6.70 -3.82
CA LEU A 45 6.60 7.11 -3.66
C LEU A 45 7.41 6.68 -4.89
N PRO A 46 8.19 7.59 -5.51
CA PRO A 46 9.03 7.24 -6.67
C PRO A 46 10.03 6.11 -6.36
N LYS A 47 10.46 6.02 -5.10
CA LYS A 47 11.25 4.93 -4.54
C LYS A 47 10.71 4.60 -3.15
N ALA A 48 10.55 3.33 -2.83
CA ALA A 48 10.18 2.89 -1.49
C ALA A 48 10.96 1.65 -1.08
N LYS A 49 11.29 1.53 0.20
CA LYS A 49 11.90 0.32 0.75
C LYS A 49 10.81 -0.66 1.20
N ILE A 50 11.01 -1.96 0.95
CA ILE A 50 10.01 -2.99 1.27
C ILE A 50 9.64 -3.02 2.75
N ASP A 51 10.59 -2.82 3.66
CA ASP A 51 10.32 -2.81 5.10
C ASP A 51 9.44 -1.61 5.52
N GLU A 52 9.66 -0.43 4.93
CA GLU A 52 8.85 0.76 5.16
C GLU A 52 7.43 0.57 4.62
N MET A 53 7.29 0.03 3.40
CA MET A 53 5.99 -0.34 2.83
C MET A 53 5.24 -1.33 3.73
N LEU A 54 5.95 -2.35 4.24
CA LEU A 54 5.39 -3.34 5.16
C LEU A 54 4.96 -2.70 6.49
N ALA A 55 5.77 -1.79 7.04
CA ALA A 55 5.44 -1.09 8.27
C ALA A 55 4.18 -0.22 8.12
N HIS A 56 4.04 0.48 6.99
CA HIS A 56 2.82 1.24 6.68
C HIS A 56 1.59 0.34 6.55
N ALA A 57 1.70 -0.77 5.82
CA ALA A 57 0.60 -1.71 5.64
C ALA A 57 0.17 -2.35 6.97
N LYS A 58 1.11 -2.83 7.78
CA LYS A 58 0.81 -3.40 9.10
C LYS A 58 0.23 -2.37 10.06
N GLY A 59 0.75 -1.14 10.04
CA GLY A 59 0.25 -0.05 10.86
C GLY A 59 -1.19 0.37 10.52
N ALA A 60 -1.66 0.06 9.31
CA ALA A 60 -3.03 0.34 8.91
C ALA A 60 -4.05 -0.69 9.43
N VAL A 61 -3.63 -1.93 9.73
CA VAL A 61 -4.55 -2.99 10.21
C VAL A 61 -5.13 -2.60 11.58
N GLY A 62 -6.45 -2.55 11.66
CA GLY A 62 -7.20 -2.12 12.84
C GLY A 62 -7.17 -0.62 13.10
N ALA A 63 -6.45 0.17 12.30
CA ALA A 63 -6.42 1.61 12.45
C ALA A 63 -7.71 2.24 11.90
N THR A 64 -8.12 3.34 12.53
CA THR A 64 -9.27 4.13 12.13
C THR A 64 -8.82 5.32 11.29
N PHE A 65 -9.40 5.49 10.11
CA PHE A 65 -9.18 6.63 9.24
C PHE A 65 -10.49 7.42 9.10
N THR A 66 -10.36 8.75 9.03
CA THR A 66 -11.52 9.62 8.89
C THR A 66 -11.80 9.96 7.43
N GLY A 67 -13.08 9.94 7.05
CA GLY A 67 -13.52 10.42 5.75
C GLY A 67 -13.46 11.95 5.65
N TRP A 68 -13.29 12.49 4.44
CA TRP A 68 -13.26 13.94 4.21
C TRP A 68 -14.55 14.65 4.65
N LYS A 69 -15.70 13.96 4.53
CA LYS A 69 -17.02 14.45 4.98
C LYS A 69 -17.37 14.01 6.41
N GLY A 70 -16.39 13.53 7.17
CA GLY A 70 -16.60 12.85 8.45
C GLY A 70 -16.82 11.34 8.28
N GLY A 71 -17.01 10.66 9.41
CA GLY A 71 -17.06 9.20 9.50
C GLY A 71 -15.71 8.59 9.90
N GLU A 72 -15.77 7.42 10.51
CA GLU A 72 -14.64 6.63 10.98
C GLU A 72 -14.69 5.26 10.31
N TYR A 73 -13.58 4.87 9.70
CA TYR A 73 -13.46 3.63 8.93
C TYR A 73 -12.29 2.84 9.48
N ILE A 74 -12.58 1.65 10.02
CA ILE A 74 -11.57 0.73 10.52
C ILE A 74 -11.09 -0.12 9.35
N MET A 75 -9.79 -0.15 9.13
CA MET A 75 -9.21 -0.96 8.06
C MET A 75 -8.92 -2.37 8.58
N GLU A 76 -9.43 -3.36 7.87
CA GLU A 76 -9.25 -4.78 8.17
C GLU A 76 -8.33 -5.42 7.13
N GLU A 77 -7.88 -6.66 7.36
CA GLU A 77 -7.10 -7.40 6.36
C GLU A 77 -7.88 -7.65 5.04
N SER A 78 -9.21 -7.62 5.13
CA SER A 78 -10.12 -7.73 3.99
C SER A 78 -10.26 -6.42 3.20
N THR A 79 -9.82 -5.29 3.77
CA THR A 79 -9.95 -3.97 3.15
C THR A 79 -9.19 -3.93 1.82
N PRO A 80 -9.85 -3.50 0.73
CA PRO A 80 -9.18 -3.33 -0.55
C PRO A 80 -8.18 -2.17 -0.54
N VAL A 81 -7.08 -2.33 -1.29
CA VAL A 81 -5.94 -1.40 -1.24
C VAL A 81 -5.65 -0.71 -2.57
N TYR A 82 -5.24 0.55 -2.47
CA TYR A 82 -5.00 1.49 -3.57
C TYR A 82 -3.70 2.27 -3.40
N ILE A 83 -3.20 2.87 -4.48
CA ILE A 83 -2.11 3.84 -4.48
C ILE A 83 -2.64 5.14 -5.08
N GLY A 84 -2.52 6.24 -4.32
CA GLY A 84 -3.01 7.55 -4.75
C GLY A 84 -2.54 8.63 -3.79
N ASP A 85 -2.48 9.88 -4.27
CA ASP A 85 -2.16 11.00 -3.39
C ASP A 85 -3.30 11.27 -2.40
N TYR A 86 -2.96 11.75 -1.21
CA TYR A 86 -3.96 12.16 -0.24
C TYR A 86 -4.87 13.24 -0.83
N GLY A 87 -6.17 12.97 -0.88
CA GLY A 87 -7.13 13.89 -1.50
C GLY A 87 -7.57 13.48 -2.90
N GLU A 88 -6.96 12.46 -3.49
CA GLU A 88 -7.28 11.92 -4.81
C GLU A 88 -7.82 10.48 -4.75
N CYS A 89 -8.51 10.05 -5.80
CA CYS A 89 -8.90 8.65 -5.98
C CYS A 89 -7.68 7.84 -6.38
N GLY A 90 -7.37 6.79 -5.65
CA GLY A 90 -6.23 5.92 -5.95
C GLY A 90 -6.52 4.91 -7.06
N ASP A 91 -5.44 4.39 -7.63
CA ASP A 91 -5.45 3.22 -8.51
C ASP A 91 -5.34 1.94 -7.69
N ALA A 92 -6.14 0.93 -8.04
CA ALA A 92 -6.14 -0.34 -7.31
C ALA A 92 -4.76 -1.00 -7.33
N ILE A 93 -4.28 -1.45 -6.17
CA ILE A 93 -3.10 -2.31 -6.12
C ILE A 93 -3.49 -3.69 -6.65
N THR A 94 -2.75 -4.14 -7.66
CA THR A 94 -2.99 -5.39 -8.39
C THR A 94 -1.71 -6.22 -8.48
N PRO A 95 -1.79 -7.49 -8.89
CA PRO A 95 -0.60 -8.32 -9.12
C PRO A 95 0.41 -7.73 -10.12
N THR A 96 0.03 -6.77 -10.96
CA THR A 96 0.96 -6.05 -11.85
C THR A 96 1.95 -5.22 -11.04
N HIS A 97 1.51 -4.56 -9.97
CA HIS A 97 2.37 -3.78 -9.09
C HIS A 97 3.41 -4.68 -8.41
N PHE A 98 3.00 -5.85 -7.93
CA PHE A 98 3.91 -6.83 -7.31
C PHE A 98 5.01 -7.25 -8.28
N LYS A 99 4.66 -7.56 -9.54
CA LYS A 99 5.64 -7.93 -10.56
C LYS A 99 6.58 -6.77 -10.88
N TYR A 100 6.06 -5.55 -10.93
CA TYR A 100 6.85 -4.36 -11.21
C TYR A 100 7.84 -4.07 -10.09
N TRP A 101 7.43 -4.13 -8.82
CA TRP A 101 8.31 -3.93 -7.66
C TRP A 101 9.45 -4.94 -7.61
N ILE A 102 9.20 -6.20 -7.98
CA ILE A 102 10.25 -7.21 -8.09
C ILE A 102 11.19 -6.92 -9.27
N LEU A 103 10.64 -6.48 -10.41
CA LEU A 103 11.41 -6.17 -11.59
C LEU A 103 12.36 -4.98 -11.37
N THR A 104 11.92 -3.98 -10.61
CA THR A 104 12.67 -2.73 -10.36
C THR A 104 13.52 -2.77 -9.11
N GLY A 105 13.27 -3.73 -8.23
CA GLY A 105 13.92 -3.89 -6.94
C GLY A 105 15.45 -3.95 -6.99
N LYS A 106 16.10 -3.08 -6.21
CA LYS A 106 17.56 -3.04 -6.05
C LYS A 106 17.93 -2.97 -4.58
N ILE A 107 18.98 -3.69 -4.20
CA ILE A 107 19.59 -3.53 -2.88
C ILE A 107 20.49 -2.30 -2.95
N ASN A 108 20.42 -1.41 -1.96
CA ASN A 108 21.37 -0.30 -1.85
C ASN A 108 22.79 -0.85 -1.68
N SER A 109 23.58 -0.82 -2.75
CA SER A 109 24.98 -1.24 -2.75
C SER A 109 25.91 -0.13 -2.23
N ASN A 110 25.55 0.47 -1.09
CA ASN A 110 26.45 1.33 -0.32
C ASN A 110 26.80 0.58 0.98
N ALA A 111 27.73 -0.37 0.84
CA ALA A 111 28.51 -0.95 1.92
C ALA A 111 29.99 -0.66 1.65
#